data_AF-A0A537NLK5-F1
#
_entry.id   AF-A0A537NLK5-F1
#
_cell.length_a   1.000
_cell.length_b   1.000
_cell.length_c   1.000
_cell.angle_alpha   90.00
_cell.angle_beta   90.00
_cell.angle_gamma   90.00
#
_symmetry.space_group_name_H-M   'P 1'
#
loop_
_entity.id
_entity.type
_entity.pdbx_description
1 polymer ?
#
loop_
_entity_poly.entity_id
_entity_poly.type
_entity_poly.pdbx_seq_one_letter_code
_entity_poly.pdbx_strand_id
1 'polypeptide(L)'
;MLKAIAGFIRPSEGAIECDGKPVRGPGRERGVVFQELAILPWRTVRRNIGHGLEIMGLPRAERERRVRGLIELIGLTGFEQRYPHELSGGMRQRVAVARTWAADPDVILMDEPFAAVDAMTRLTLQEELARLCGATKKTVFFITHSVDEAVFLGDRVLVMTRRPGRIKREIAVPRHEGGRDWESFKRRSDMQEIVEQVLLLVREERGAAPAPSPAAAQAGA
;
A
#
# COMPACT_ATOMS: atom_id res chain seq x y z
N MET A 1 3.02 12.42 -5.40
CA MET A 1 2.95 11.33 -6.41
C MET A 1 1.69 10.49 -6.25
N LEU A 2 1.48 9.82 -5.11
CA LEU A 2 0.34 8.92 -4.89
C LEU A 2 -1.03 9.55 -5.18
N LYS A 3 -1.27 10.80 -4.73
CA LYS A 3 -2.51 11.54 -5.03
C LYS A 3 -2.75 11.76 -6.53
N ALA A 4 -1.68 11.89 -7.33
CA ALA A 4 -1.80 12.02 -8.78
C ALA A 4 -2.14 10.67 -9.42
N ILE A 5 -1.51 9.59 -8.97
CA ILE A 5 -1.82 8.22 -9.42
C ILE A 5 -3.28 7.88 -9.09
N ALA A 6 -3.76 8.25 -7.90
CA ALA A 6 -5.16 8.07 -7.50
C ALA A 6 -6.16 8.91 -8.34
N GLY A 7 -5.68 9.92 -9.07
CA GLY A 7 -6.51 10.83 -9.86
C GLY A 7 -7.10 11.99 -9.05
N PHE A 8 -6.64 12.23 -7.82
CA PHE A 8 -7.07 13.39 -7.02
C PHE A 8 -6.40 14.71 -7.44
N ILE A 9 -5.22 14.62 -8.07
CA ILE A 9 -4.44 15.78 -8.54
C ILE A 9 -4.02 15.50 -9.98
N ARG A 10 -4.19 16.47 -10.88
CA ARG A 10 -3.67 16.35 -12.25
C ARG A 10 -2.16 16.66 -12.27
N PRO A 11 -1.35 15.86 -12.97
CA PRO A 11 0.06 16.20 -13.17
C PRO A 11 0.16 17.48 -14.01
N SER A 12 1.15 18.32 -13.71
CA SER A 12 1.42 19.54 -14.49
C SER A 12 1.88 19.22 -15.91
N GLU A 13 2.66 18.14 -16.07
CA GLU A 13 3.18 17.63 -17.33
C GLU A 13 3.16 16.10 -17.34
N GLY A 14 3.16 15.50 -18.54
CA GLY A 14 3.09 14.05 -18.73
C GLY A 14 1.69 13.46 -18.57
N ALA A 15 1.63 12.13 -18.56
CA ALA A 15 0.38 11.37 -18.44
C ALA A 15 0.53 10.22 -17.45
N ILE A 16 -0.59 9.83 -16.84
CA ILE A 16 -0.68 8.64 -15.98
C ILE A 16 -1.71 7.72 -16.62
N GLU A 17 -1.35 6.46 -16.79
CA GLU A 17 -2.20 5.43 -17.37
C GLU A 17 -2.33 4.24 -16.41
N CYS A 18 -3.51 3.62 -16.39
CA CYS A 18 -3.80 2.37 -15.68
C CYS A 18 -4.36 1.39 -16.71
N ASP A 19 -3.65 0.28 -16.95
CA ASP A 19 -3.95 -0.67 -18.03
C ASP A 19 -4.19 0.00 -19.40
N GLY A 20 -3.30 0.94 -19.75
CA GLY A 20 -3.34 1.71 -20.99
C GLY A 20 -4.45 2.76 -21.08
N LYS A 21 -5.22 2.97 -20.00
CA LYS A 21 -6.30 3.97 -19.94
C LYS A 21 -5.83 5.23 -19.19
N PRO A 22 -6.00 6.44 -19.76
CA PRO A 22 -5.61 7.67 -19.08
C PRO A 22 -6.36 7.92 -17.78
N VAL A 23 -5.62 8.24 -16.71
CA VAL A 23 -6.19 8.62 -15.41
C VAL A 23 -6.60 10.09 -15.45
N ARG A 24 -7.90 10.34 -15.64
CA ARG A 24 -8.47 11.71 -15.68
C ARG A 24 -9.06 12.17 -14.35
N GLY A 25 -9.24 11.26 -13.40
CA GLY A 25 -9.84 11.47 -12.10
C GLY A 25 -9.86 10.20 -11.25
N PRO A 26 -10.51 10.23 -10.08
CA PRO A 26 -10.67 9.05 -9.23
C PRO A 26 -11.49 7.97 -9.95
N GLY A 27 -11.12 6.71 -9.78
CA GLY A 27 -11.74 5.59 -10.47
C GLY A 27 -11.72 4.32 -9.62
N ARG A 28 -12.66 3.41 -9.89
CA ARG A 28 -12.85 2.16 -9.14
C ARG A 28 -11.70 1.18 -9.30
N GLU A 29 -11.02 1.27 -10.43
CA GLU A 29 -9.84 0.49 -10.79
C GLU A 29 -8.63 0.78 -9.88
N ARG A 30 -8.69 1.85 -9.07
CA ARG A 30 -7.66 2.24 -8.11
C ARG A 30 -8.23 2.31 -6.69
N GLY A 31 -7.88 1.32 -5.86
CA GLY A 31 -8.20 1.32 -4.44
C GLY A 31 -7.18 2.15 -3.65
N VAL A 32 -7.63 2.94 -2.67
CA VAL A 32 -6.72 3.70 -1.79
C VAL A 32 -6.91 3.23 -0.35
N VAL A 33 -5.81 2.82 0.30
CA VAL A 33 -5.75 2.53 1.73
C VAL A 33 -5.12 3.73 2.44
N PHE A 34 -5.89 4.36 3.31
CA PHE A 34 -5.43 5.47 4.12
C PHE A 34 -4.85 5.00 5.46
N GLN A 35 -4.02 5.85 6.06
CA GLN A 35 -3.37 5.64 7.35
C GLN A 35 -4.39 5.47 8.50
N GLU A 36 -5.51 6.21 8.44
CA GLU A 36 -6.67 5.94 9.29
C GLU A 36 -7.49 4.79 8.70
N LEU A 37 -7.72 3.78 9.52
CA LEU A 37 -8.61 2.66 9.24
C LEU A 37 -10.03 3.22 9.10
N ALA A 38 -10.38 3.68 7.90
CA ALA A 38 -11.66 4.36 7.63
C ALA A 38 -12.88 3.42 7.73
N ILE A 39 -12.82 2.38 8.56
CA ILE A 39 -13.83 1.38 8.86
C ILE A 39 -15.01 2.08 9.55
N LEU A 40 -16.22 1.69 9.16
CA LEU A 40 -17.46 2.29 9.64
C LEU A 40 -17.83 1.66 10.99
N PRO A 41 -17.80 2.43 12.11
CA PRO A 41 -17.94 1.89 13.46
C PRO A 41 -19.34 1.31 13.74
N TRP A 42 -20.36 1.78 13.01
CA TRP A 42 -21.76 1.32 13.13
C TRP A 42 -22.09 0.12 12.21
N ARG A 43 -21.11 -0.45 11.51
CA ARG A 43 -21.31 -1.61 10.64
C ARG A 43 -20.51 -2.80 11.13
N THR A 44 -21.05 -4.00 10.96
CA THR A 44 -20.33 -5.25 11.25
C THR A 44 -19.17 -5.46 10.27
N VAL A 45 -18.26 -6.40 10.55
CA VAL A 45 -17.18 -6.82 9.64
C VAL A 45 -17.70 -7.07 8.22
N ARG A 46 -18.73 -7.91 8.10
CA ARG A 46 -19.36 -8.25 6.81
C ARG A 46 -19.90 -7.02 6.09
N ARG A 47 -20.59 -6.13 6.81
CA ARG A 47 -21.16 -4.89 6.25
C ARG A 47 -20.10 -3.84 5.91
N ASN A 48 -18.95 -3.87 6.57
CA ASN A 48 -17.81 -3.03 6.26
C ASN A 48 -17.15 -3.47 4.95
N ILE A 49 -16.81 -4.75 4.84
CA ILE A 49 -16.20 -5.32 3.63
C ILE A 49 -17.15 -5.15 2.44
N GLY A 50 -18.44 -5.41 2.63
CA GLY A 50 -19.44 -5.30 1.57
C GLY A 50 -19.79 -3.88 1.14
N HIS A 51 -19.43 -2.84 1.92
CA HIS A 51 -19.94 -1.48 1.72
C HIS A 51 -19.70 -0.93 0.31
N GLY A 52 -18.48 -1.06 -0.22
CA GLY A 52 -18.15 -0.61 -1.58
C GLY A 52 -18.98 -1.34 -2.64
N LEU A 53 -19.25 -2.62 -2.44
CA LEU A 53 -20.09 -3.41 -3.35
C LEU A 53 -21.56 -2.98 -3.30
N GLU A 54 -22.05 -2.48 -2.17
CA GLU A 54 -23.41 -1.89 -2.07
C GLU A 54 -23.51 -0.61 -2.89
N ILE A 55 -22.51 0.27 -2.79
CA ILE A 55 -22.45 1.53 -3.55
C ILE A 55 -22.40 1.24 -5.06
N MET A 56 -21.67 0.20 -5.46
CA MET A 56 -21.61 -0.25 -6.85
C MET A 56 -22.91 -0.90 -7.35
N GLY A 57 -23.91 -1.13 -6.48
CA GLY A 57 -25.20 -1.70 -6.85
C GLY A 57 -25.17 -3.20 -7.18
N LEU A 58 -24.18 -3.97 -6.70
CA LEU A 58 -24.13 -5.40 -7.00
C LEU A 58 -25.32 -6.16 -6.40
N PRO A 59 -25.82 -7.23 -7.06
CA PRO A 59 -26.84 -8.11 -6.51
C PRO A 59 -26.43 -8.66 -5.15
N ARG A 60 -27.41 -8.82 -4.24
CA ARG A 60 -27.14 -9.28 -2.86
C ARG A 60 -26.38 -10.61 -2.83
N ALA A 61 -26.78 -11.59 -3.64
CA ALA A 61 -26.12 -12.90 -3.68
C ALA A 61 -24.62 -12.77 -4.05
N GLU A 62 -24.30 -11.93 -5.03
CA GLU A 62 -22.93 -11.67 -5.45
C GLU A 62 -22.11 -10.98 -4.36
N ARG A 63 -22.70 -10.00 -3.67
CA ARG A 63 -22.07 -9.33 -2.54
C ARG A 63 -21.72 -10.30 -1.43
N GLU A 64 -22.67 -11.12 -1.00
CA GLU A 64 -22.45 -12.09 0.08
C GLU A 64 -21.37 -13.12 -0.31
N ARG A 65 -21.33 -13.55 -1.57
CA ARG A 65 -20.30 -14.46 -2.09
C ARG A 65 -18.89 -13.85 -1.99
N ARG A 66 -18.72 -12.63 -2.51
CA ARG A 66 -17.42 -11.93 -2.47
C ARG A 66 -16.97 -11.62 -1.06
N VAL A 67 -17.88 -11.12 -0.22
CA VAL A 67 -17.58 -10.79 1.18
C VAL A 67 -17.16 -12.04 1.95
N ARG A 68 -17.82 -13.17 1.73
CA ARG A 68 -17.44 -14.45 2.36
C ARG A 68 -16.02 -14.87 2.00
N GLY A 69 -15.70 -14.88 0.70
CA GLY A 69 -14.34 -15.23 0.25
C GLY A 69 -13.27 -14.31 0.82
N LEU A 70 -13.56 -13.01 0.98
CA LEU A 70 -12.63 -12.06 1.59
C LEU A 70 -12.47 -12.28 3.09
N ILE A 71 -13.54 -12.63 3.81
CA ILE A 71 -13.50 -12.94 5.24
C ILE A 71 -12.65 -14.19 5.51
N GLU A 72 -12.82 -15.22 4.68
CA GLU A 72 -12.00 -16.43 4.73
C GLU A 72 -10.53 -16.10 4.44
N LEU A 73 -10.29 -15.31 3.38
CA LEU A 73 -8.95 -14.91 2.96
C LEU A 73 -8.18 -14.13 4.05
N ILE A 74 -8.85 -13.24 4.79
CA ILE A 74 -8.22 -12.50 5.90
C ILE A 74 -8.25 -13.26 7.24
N GLY A 75 -8.77 -14.50 7.27
CA GLY A 75 -8.84 -15.32 8.48
C GLY A 75 -9.72 -14.73 9.57
N LEU A 76 -10.87 -14.14 9.22
CA LEU A 76 -11.85 -13.60 10.16
C LEU A 76 -13.18 -14.38 10.15
N THR A 77 -13.16 -15.62 9.69
CA THR A 77 -14.29 -16.55 9.82
C THR A 77 -14.73 -16.66 11.29
N GLY A 78 -16.03 -16.51 11.55
CA GLY A 78 -16.62 -16.45 12.89
C GLY A 78 -16.72 -15.04 13.50
N PHE A 79 -16.15 -14.01 12.86
CA PHE A 79 -16.21 -12.61 13.31
C PHE A 79 -17.09 -11.72 12.42
N GLU A 80 -17.87 -12.30 11.50
CA GLU A 80 -18.57 -11.59 10.43
C GLU A 80 -19.60 -10.57 10.94
N GLN A 81 -20.21 -10.88 12.09
CA GLN A 81 -21.25 -10.06 12.72
C GLN A 81 -20.71 -9.13 13.81
N ARG A 82 -19.41 -9.16 14.09
CA ARG A 82 -18.80 -8.30 15.11
C ARG A 82 -18.66 -6.87 14.59
N TYR A 83 -18.77 -5.91 15.49
CA TYR A 83 -18.52 -4.50 15.25
C TYR A 83 -17.04 -4.15 15.48
N PRO A 84 -16.51 -3.08 14.88
CA PRO A 84 -15.08 -2.72 14.98
C PRO A 84 -14.55 -2.56 16.41
N HIS A 85 -15.39 -2.14 17.35
CA HIS A 85 -15.01 -2.01 18.77
C HIS A 85 -14.81 -3.36 19.47
N GLU A 86 -15.33 -4.46 18.92
CA GLU A 86 -15.16 -5.82 19.43
C GLU A 86 -13.93 -6.52 18.84
N LEU A 87 -13.20 -5.87 17.94
CA LEU A 87 -12.05 -6.42 17.23
C LEU A 87 -10.75 -5.92 17.83
N SER A 88 -9.69 -6.73 17.77
CA SER A 88 -8.33 -6.24 18.04
C SER A 88 -7.88 -5.23 16.97
N GLY A 89 -6.80 -4.48 17.23
CA GLY A 89 -6.24 -3.52 16.27
C GLY A 89 -5.88 -4.18 14.93
N GLY A 90 -5.17 -5.31 14.96
CA GLY A 90 -4.83 -6.08 13.76
C GLY A 90 -6.06 -6.65 13.03
N MET A 91 -7.11 -7.05 13.75
CA MET A 91 -8.37 -7.48 13.14
C MET A 91 -9.06 -6.31 12.42
N ARG A 92 -9.14 -5.13 13.03
CA ARG A 92 -9.66 -3.93 12.36
C ARG A 92 -8.88 -3.66 11.08
N GLN A 93 -7.56 -3.70 11.13
CA GLN A 93 -6.76 -3.40 9.95
C GLN A 93 -6.95 -4.41 8.81
N ARG A 94 -7.09 -5.70 9.12
CA ARG A 94 -7.49 -6.73 8.13
C ARG A 94 -8.84 -6.42 7.49
N VAL A 95 -9.81 -5.89 8.24
CA VAL A 95 -11.11 -5.44 7.70
C VAL A 95 -10.95 -4.24 6.76
N ALA A 96 -10.10 -3.26 7.10
CA ALA A 96 -9.84 -2.10 6.25
C ALA A 96 -9.20 -2.50 4.92
N VAL A 97 -8.22 -3.42 4.97
CA VAL A 97 -7.58 -4.01 3.78
C VAL A 97 -8.64 -4.75 2.95
N ALA A 98 -9.37 -5.71 3.53
CA ALA A 98 -10.38 -6.49 2.82
C ALA A 98 -11.46 -5.62 2.15
N ARG A 99 -11.87 -4.53 2.79
CA ARG A 99 -12.83 -3.58 2.19
C ARG A 99 -12.28 -2.93 0.93
N THR A 100 -11.01 -2.56 0.92
CA THR A 100 -10.37 -1.97 -0.28
C THR A 100 -10.25 -3.02 -1.39
N TRP A 101 -9.94 -4.26 -1.02
CA TRP A 101 -9.92 -5.40 -1.95
C TRP A 101 -11.31 -5.80 -2.45
N ALA A 102 -12.38 -5.54 -1.69
CA ALA A 102 -13.72 -5.95 -2.05
C ALA A 102 -14.21 -5.34 -3.36
N ALA A 103 -13.82 -4.10 -3.64
CA ALA A 103 -14.11 -3.44 -4.91
C ALA A 103 -13.37 -4.05 -6.11
N ASP A 104 -12.49 -5.02 -5.87
CA ASP A 104 -11.66 -5.70 -6.86
C ASP A 104 -10.85 -4.72 -7.73
N PRO A 105 -10.13 -3.74 -7.14
CA PRO A 105 -9.36 -2.78 -7.91
C PRO A 105 -8.22 -3.47 -8.67
N ASP A 106 -7.77 -2.85 -9.75
CA ASP A 106 -6.60 -3.31 -10.52
C ASP A 106 -5.29 -2.91 -9.80
N VAL A 107 -5.29 -1.70 -9.22
CA VAL A 107 -4.15 -1.14 -8.48
C VAL A 107 -4.57 -0.70 -7.09
N ILE A 108 -3.72 -0.98 -6.09
CA ILE A 108 -3.93 -0.61 -4.70
C ILE A 108 -2.84 0.37 -4.28
N LEU A 109 -3.26 1.54 -3.81
CA LEU A 109 -2.40 2.64 -3.43
C LEU A 109 -2.40 2.79 -1.91
N MET A 110 -1.24 2.83 -1.28
CA MET A 110 -1.13 3.02 0.17
C MET A 110 -0.13 4.11 0.54
N ASP A 111 -0.53 5.04 1.40
CA ASP A 111 0.35 6.10 1.90
C ASP A 111 0.68 5.82 3.37
N GLU A 112 1.91 5.39 3.64
CA GLU A 112 2.40 4.96 4.95
C GLU A 112 1.44 4.03 5.73
N PRO A 113 1.05 2.87 5.15
CA PRO A 113 -0.06 2.05 5.64
C PRO A 113 0.10 1.53 7.07
N PHE A 114 1.34 1.45 7.59
CA PHE A 114 1.63 0.87 8.90
C PHE A 114 2.37 1.83 9.86
N ALA A 115 2.47 3.11 9.54
CA ALA A 115 3.23 4.07 10.35
C ALA A 115 2.61 4.32 11.74
N ALA A 116 1.29 4.19 11.87
CA ALA A 116 0.56 4.44 13.12
C ALA A 116 0.39 3.19 14.01
N VAL A 117 1.05 2.08 13.67
CA VAL A 117 0.85 0.76 14.29
C VAL A 117 2.06 0.36 15.11
N ASP A 118 1.83 -0.32 16.24
CA ASP A 118 2.92 -0.88 17.05
C ASP A 118 3.73 -1.92 16.28
N ALA A 119 4.95 -2.20 16.76
CA ALA A 119 5.91 -2.99 16.01
C ALA A 119 5.42 -4.42 15.71
N MET A 120 4.78 -5.11 16.67
CA MET A 120 4.34 -6.49 16.48
C MET A 120 3.15 -6.55 15.53
N THR A 121 2.14 -5.69 15.75
CA THR A 121 0.96 -5.63 14.87
C THR A 121 1.37 -5.26 13.44
N ARG A 122 2.34 -4.35 13.27
CA ARG A 122 2.88 -4.00 11.94
C ARG A 122 3.48 -5.19 11.21
N LEU A 123 4.28 -6.02 11.88
CA LEU A 123 4.89 -7.20 11.25
C LEU A 123 3.82 -8.16 10.71
N THR A 124 2.84 -8.49 11.56
CA THR A 124 1.72 -9.34 11.16
C THR A 124 0.98 -8.77 9.97
N LEU A 125 0.77 -7.45 9.91
CA LEU A 125 0.06 -6.82 8.81
C LEU A 125 0.85 -6.78 7.51
N GLN A 126 2.17 -6.63 7.59
CA GLN A 126 3.05 -6.69 6.44
C GLN A 126 3.03 -8.12 5.85
N GLU A 127 3.14 -9.16 6.68
CA GLU A 127 3.04 -10.56 6.24
C GLU A 127 1.68 -10.87 5.61
N GLU A 128 0.61 -10.38 6.23
CA GLU A 128 -0.74 -10.52 5.70
C GLU A 128 -0.92 -9.81 4.35
N LEU A 129 -0.41 -8.59 4.22
CA LEU A 129 -0.41 -7.88 2.96
C LEU A 129 0.36 -8.66 1.88
N ALA A 130 1.55 -9.14 2.21
CA ALA A 130 2.34 -9.95 1.28
C ALA A 130 1.60 -11.22 0.84
N ARG A 131 0.96 -11.92 1.76
CA ARG A 131 0.13 -13.11 1.48
C ARG A 131 -1.04 -12.78 0.56
N LEU A 132 -1.77 -11.69 0.84
CA LEU A 132 -2.88 -11.22 0.02
C LEU A 132 -2.44 -10.85 -1.40
N CYS A 133 -1.32 -10.13 -1.52
CA CYS A 133 -0.73 -9.78 -2.81
C CYS A 133 -0.35 -11.03 -3.62
N GLY A 134 0.27 -12.02 -2.96
CA GLY A 134 0.62 -13.29 -3.58
C GLY A 134 -0.60 -14.07 -4.07
N ALA A 135 -1.67 -14.13 -3.26
CA ALA A 135 -2.90 -14.85 -3.59
C ALA A 135 -3.72 -14.17 -4.68
N THR A 136 -3.80 -12.84 -4.67
CA THR A 136 -4.70 -12.07 -5.56
C THR A 136 -4.01 -11.57 -6.83
N LYS A 137 -2.67 -11.55 -6.87
CA LYS A 137 -1.84 -11.02 -7.97
C LYS A 137 -2.17 -9.58 -8.36
N LYS A 138 -2.74 -8.79 -7.44
CA LYS A 138 -3.04 -7.37 -7.65
C LYS A 138 -1.77 -6.53 -7.58
N THR A 139 -1.74 -5.42 -8.32
CA THR A 139 -0.63 -4.47 -8.25
C THR A 139 -0.79 -3.59 -7.01
N VAL A 140 0.25 -3.54 -6.17
CA VAL A 140 0.30 -2.67 -5.00
C VAL A 140 1.41 -1.64 -5.18
N PHE A 141 1.06 -0.37 -4.99
CA PHE A 141 1.97 0.75 -4.94
C PHE A 141 1.84 1.40 -3.56
N PHE A 142 2.92 1.44 -2.79
CA PHE A 142 2.89 2.05 -1.46
C PHE A 142 4.10 2.96 -1.23
N ILE A 143 3.90 3.93 -0.34
CA ILE A 143 4.96 4.83 0.12
C ILE A 143 5.25 4.49 1.59
N THR A 144 6.53 4.37 1.93
CA THR A 144 6.99 4.17 3.30
C THR A 144 8.30 4.91 3.55
N HIS A 145 8.55 5.24 4.82
CA HIS A 145 9.83 5.74 5.30
C HIS A 145 10.70 4.62 5.92
N SER A 146 10.20 3.39 5.99
CA SER A 146 10.92 2.21 6.49
C SER A 146 11.62 1.48 5.34
N VAL A 147 12.94 1.37 5.44
CA VAL A 147 13.76 0.62 4.47
C VAL A 147 13.41 -0.86 4.51
N ASP A 148 13.32 -1.44 5.71
CA ASP A 148 13.00 -2.86 5.87
C ASP A 148 11.64 -3.19 5.27
N GLU A 149 10.62 -2.33 5.46
CA GLU A 149 9.30 -2.52 4.86
C GLU A 149 9.35 -2.47 3.32
N ALA A 150 10.07 -1.50 2.76
CA ALA A 150 10.20 -1.36 1.31
C ALA A 150 10.81 -2.60 0.66
N VAL A 151 11.87 -3.15 1.25
CA VAL A 151 12.53 -4.36 0.74
C VAL A 151 11.70 -5.61 1.05
N PHE A 152 11.11 -5.71 2.24
CA PHE A 152 10.31 -6.86 2.65
C PHE A 152 9.03 -7.02 1.82
N LEU A 153 8.37 -5.95 1.39
CA LEU A 153 7.11 -5.99 0.63
C LEU A 153 7.26 -5.73 -0.87
N GLY A 154 8.29 -4.97 -1.27
CA GLY A 154 8.49 -4.55 -2.65
C GLY A 154 9.07 -5.67 -3.51
N ASP A 155 8.61 -5.75 -4.77
CA ASP A 155 9.36 -6.40 -5.86
C ASP A 155 10.31 -5.40 -6.54
N ARG A 156 9.98 -4.11 -6.43
CA ARG A 156 10.73 -2.97 -6.95
C ARG A 156 10.70 -1.85 -5.92
N VAL A 157 11.88 -1.35 -5.55
CA VAL A 157 12.04 -0.25 -4.61
C VAL A 157 12.52 0.98 -5.38
N LEU A 158 11.71 2.03 -5.37
CA LEU A 158 12.06 3.33 -5.97
C LEU A 158 12.53 4.28 -4.88
N VAL A 159 13.84 4.55 -4.84
CA VAL A 159 14.40 5.53 -3.90
C VAL A 159 14.20 6.93 -4.50
N MET A 160 13.56 7.82 -3.74
CA MET A 160 13.32 9.20 -4.16
C MET A 160 14.34 10.17 -3.56
N THR A 161 14.72 11.20 -4.32
CA THR A 161 15.50 12.33 -3.82
C THR A 161 14.66 13.25 -2.95
N ARG A 162 15.29 13.97 -2.01
CA ARG A 162 14.57 14.82 -1.05
C ARG A 162 13.93 16.04 -1.71
N ARG A 163 14.71 16.84 -2.44
CA ARG A 163 14.28 18.05 -3.16
C ARG A 163 15.19 18.33 -4.36
N PRO A 164 14.64 18.48 -5.58
CA PRO A 164 13.27 18.14 -5.98
C PRO A 164 13.01 16.63 -5.88
N GLY A 165 11.75 16.20 -5.77
CA GLY A 165 11.39 14.79 -5.69
C GLY A 165 11.52 14.08 -7.04
N ARG A 166 12.62 13.35 -7.24
CA ARG A 166 12.92 12.57 -8.44
C ARG A 166 13.24 11.14 -8.04
N ILE A 167 13.09 10.19 -8.96
CA ILE A 167 13.58 8.83 -8.73
C ILE A 167 15.11 8.88 -8.84
N LYS A 168 15.80 8.57 -7.73
CA LYS A 168 17.25 8.47 -7.64
C LYS A 168 17.73 7.14 -8.21
N ARG A 169 17.06 6.06 -7.78
CA ARG A 169 17.43 4.68 -8.12
C ARG A 169 16.20 3.81 -8.06
N GLU A 170 16.14 2.88 -9.00
CA GLU A 170 15.27 1.71 -8.91
C GLU A 170 16.11 0.49 -8.53
N ILE A 171 15.64 -0.28 -7.56
CA ILE A 171 16.26 -1.52 -7.10
C ILE A 171 15.23 -2.64 -7.24
N ALA A 172 15.59 -3.69 -7.99
CA ALA A 172 14.77 -4.89 -8.08
C ALA A 172 15.01 -5.77 -6.85
N VAL A 173 13.93 -6.24 -6.24
CA VAL A 173 13.97 -7.18 -5.12
C VAL A 173 13.52 -8.55 -5.64
N PRO A 174 14.40 -9.55 -5.63
CA PRO A 174 14.05 -10.89 -6.12
C PRO A 174 12.86 -11.48 -5.35
N ARG A 175 11.94 -12.12 -6.10
CA ARG A 175 10.88 -12.94 -5.49
C ARG A 175 11.45 -14.30 -5.12
N HIS A 176 11.01 -14.85 -3.99
CA HIS A 176 11.47 -16.14 -3.50
C HIS A 176 10.33 -17.11 -3.30
N GLU A 177 10.60 -18.40 -3.53
CA GLU A 177 9.60 -19.46 -3.67
C GLU A 177 8.92 -19.91 -2.36
N GLY A 178 9.20 -19.28 -1.23
CA GLY A 178 8.60 -19.60 0.08
C GLY A 178 7.57 -18.61 0.61
N GLY A 179 7.22 -17.57 -0.17
CA GLY A 179 6.45 -16.43 0.33
C GLY A 179 7.33 -15.41 1.08
N ARG A 180 6.70 -14.38 1.65
CA ARG A 180 7.38 -13.31 2.41
C ARG A 180 7.04 -13.48 3.89
N ASP A 181 7.91 -14.20 4.60
CA ASP A 181 7.92 -14.34 6.06
C ASP A 181 9.02 -13.45 6.64
N TRP A 182 8.72 -12.70 7.69
CA TRP A 182 9.64 -11.68 8.21
C TRP A 182 10.92 -12.27 8.80
N GLU A 183 10.82 -13.40 9.49
CA GLU A 183 12.00 -14.01 10.09
C GLU A 183 12.97 -14.56 9.04
N SER A 184 12.42 -15.21 8.02
CA SER A 184 13.18 -15.74 6.89
C SER A 184 13.83 -14.61 6.11
N PHE A 185 13.12 -13.49 5.92
CA PHE A 185 13.66 -12.28 5.31
C PHE A 185 14.91 -11.78 6.06
N LYS A 186 14.87 -11.68 7.39
CA LYS A 186 15.99 -11.19 8.19
C LYS A 186 17.23 -12.07 8.15
N ARG A 187 17.07 -13.39 7.98
CA ARG A 187 18.19 -14.35 8.02
C ARG A 187 18.98 -14.42 6.71
N ARG A 188 18.52 -13.75 5.67
CA ARG A 188 19.05 -13.92 4.31
C ARG A 188 20.02 -12.82 3.91
N SER A 189 21.20 -13.22 3.45
CA SER A 189 22.26 -12.29 3.06
C SER A 189 21.88 -11.42 1.86
N ASP A 190 21.23 -12.00 0.85
CA ASP A 190 20.80 -11.26 -0.35
C ASP A 190 19.81 -10.13 -0.01
N MET A 191 18.89 -10.37 0.91
CA MET A 191 17.96 -9.33 1.40
C MET A 191 18.68 -8.27 2.24
N GLN A 192 19.63 -8.68 3.09
CA GLN A 192 20.42 -7.75 3.90
C GLN A 192 21.27 -6.81 3.03
N GLU A 193 21.88 -7.32 1.97
CA GLU A 193 22.63 -6.53 0.98
C GLU A 193 21.74 -5.47 0.32
N ILE A 194 20.52 -5.84 -0.07
CA ILE A 194 19.55 -4.89 -0.65
C ILE A 194 19.13 -3.83 0.38
N VAL A 195 18.84 -4.25 1.63
CA VAL A 195 18.51 -3.32 2.72
C VAL A 195 19.64 -2.31 2.94
N GLU A 196 20.89 -2.77 2.99
CA GLU A 196 22.05 -1.90 3.14
C GLU A 196 22.18 -0.93 1.97
N GLN A 197 22.04 -1.42 0.74
CA GLN A 197 22.08 -0.59 -0.47
C GLN A 197 21.01 0.51 -0.45
N VAL A 198 19.76 0.16 -0.13
CA VAL A 198 18.66 1.14 -0.03
C VAL A 198 18.94 2.13 1.09
N LEU A 199 19.41 1.66 2.25
CA LEU A 199 19.72 2.51 3.41
C LEU A 199 20.80 3.54 3.08
N LEU A 200 21.87 3.15 2.37
CA LEU A 200 22.92 4.06 1.93
C LEU A 200 22.36 5.17 1.02
N LEU A 201 21.57 4.79 0.01
CA LEU A 201 20.95 5.75 -0.91
C LEU A 201 20.04 6.75 -0.18
N VAL A 202 19.27 6.28 0.81
CA VAL A 202 18.40 7.13 1.64
C VAL A 202 19.21 8.02 2.58
N ARG A 203 20.32 7.53 3.15
CA ARG A 203 21.21 8.31 4.03
C ARG A 203 21.89 9.44 3.28
N GLU A 204 22.36 9.20 2.07
CA GLU A 204 22.90 10.25 1.19
C GLU A 204 21.89 11.39 1.01
N GLU A 205 20.61 11.08 0.84
CA GLU A 205 19.55 12.10 0.70
C GLU A 205 19.21 12.83 2.01
N ARG A 206 19.47 12.21 3.16
CA ARG A 206 19.30 12.86 4.47
C ARG A 206 20.47 13.77 4.81
N GLY A 207 21.70 13.38 4.43
CA GLY A 207 22.93 14.12 4.69
C GLY A 207 23.29 15.17 3.63
N ALA A 208 22.77 15.06 2.41
CA ALA A 208 23.00 16.05 1.36
C ALA A 208 22.35 17.39 1.72
N ALA A 209 23.18 18.45 1.79
CA ALA A 209 22.69 19.82 1.79
C ALA A 209 21.86 20.07 0.51
N PRO A 210 20.77 20.84 0.58
CA PRO A 210 19.98 21.13 -0.61
C PRO A 210 20.86 21.79 -1.67
N ALA A 211 20.88 21.23 -2.89
CA ALA A 211 21.50 21.89 -4.02
C ALA A 211 20.84 23.27 -4.22
N PRO A 212 21.62 24.34 -4.47
CA PRO A 212 21.05 25.67 -4.67
C PRO A 212 20.06 25.65 -5.84
N SER A 213 18.89 26.26 -5.63
CA SER A 213 17.85 26.37 -6.65
C SER A 213 18.40 27.13 -7.87
N PRO A 214 18.19 26.64 -9.11
CA PRO A 214 18.62 27.35 -10.32
C PRO A 214 17.91 28.70 -10.52
N ALA A 215 16.87 29.01 -9.74
CA ALA A 215 16.14 30.27 -9.82
C ALA A 215 16.88 31.50 -9.23
N ALA A 216 17.98 31.30 -8.49
CA ALA A 216 18.73 32.42 -7.88
C ALA A 216 19.87 32.97 -8.77
N ALA A 217 20.16 32.33 -9.92
CA ALA A 217 21.28 32.72 -10.79
C ALA A 217 20.91 33.70 -11.93
N GLN A 218 19.65 34.17 -12.00
CA GLN A 218 19.19 35.09 -13.06
C GLN A 218 18.70 36.46 -12.56
N ALA A 219 18.90 36.79 -11.27
CA ALA A 219 18.64 38.13 -10.74
C ALA A 219 19.97 38.83 -10.45
N GLY A 220 20.69 39.22 -11.50
CA GLY A 220 22.01 39.84 -11.39
C GLY A 220 22.61 40.19 -12.75
N ALA A 221 21.89 40.99 -13.54
CA ALA A 221 22.43 41.77 -14.65
C ALA A 221 21.51 42.97 -14.89
#